data_AF-A0A536NV74-F1
#
_entry.id   AF-A0A536NV74-F1
#
_cell.length_a   1.000
_cell.length_b   1.000
_cell.length_c   1.000
_cell.angle_alpha   90.00
_cell.angle_beta   90.00
_cell.angle_gamma   90.00
#
_symmetry.space_group_name_H-M   'P 1'
#
loop_
_entity.id
_entity.type
_entity.pdbx_description
1 polymer ?
#
loop_
_entity_poly.entity_id
_entity_poly.type
_entity_poly.pdbx_seq_one_letter_code
_entity_poly.pdbx_strand_id
1 'polypeptide(L)'
;MKSRRSDGSHRMPCRRWPSRAIAASCRAGPSKSSPVARPSPTRGDAAVARKSIVTKTGDGGDTGLLYGGRVSKTDPRTEAYGSVDEAISALGSARALIKDRGRHAVILRIQSELFTVGAELATDAAQYDKLQQHFMVVTADFTRRIEDEIVELEQRITLPDAFVIPGGTPAAAALDVARTVTRRAERRIVGLQQAGQLKNLARDEEGMAVKPLTGRRADRTPAAPARTRPAPRRRPRG
;
A
#
# COMPACT_ATOMS: atom_id res chain seq x y z
N MET A 1 56.35 0.20 37.62
CA MET A 1 57.01 1.11 36.65
C MET A 1 56.02 1.42 35.51
N LYS A 2 55.49 2.66 35.46
CA LYS A 2 54.74 3.37 34.37
C LYS A 2 53.53 2.64 33.73
N SER A 3 52.25 2.93 34.01
CA SER A 3 51.41 4.13 33.74
C SER A 3 51.34 4.57 32.27
N ARG A 4 50.14 4.54 31.65
CA ARG A 4 49.42 5.71 31.08
C ARG A 4 48.12 5.32 30.35
N ARG A 5 47.08 6.12 30.60
CA ARG A 5 45.83 6.25 29.84
C ARG A 5 46.06 7.12 28.59
N SER A 6 45.22 6.99 27.57
CA SER A 6 44.71 8.15 26.79
C SER A 6 43.58 7.77 25.84
N ASP A 7 42.50 8.55 25.91
CA ASP A 7 41.41 8.72 24.95
C ASP A 7 41.89 9.01 23.52
N GLY A 8 41.00 8.79 22.54
CA GLY A 8 41.18 9.33 21.20
C GLY A 8 40.14 8.86 20.19
N SER A 9 39.00 9.55 20.15
CA SER A 9 38.08 9.60 19.01
C SER A 9 38.84 9.85 17.71
N HIS A 10 38.52 9.21 16.57
CA HIS A 10 38.79 9.79 15.24
C HIS A 10 37.82 9.30 14.15
N ARG A 11 37.37 10.31 13.40
CA ARG A 11 36.35 10.36 12.34
C ARG A 11 36.64 9.47 11.13
N MET A 12 35.57 8.98 10.51
CA MET A 12 35.53 8.41 9.16
C MET A 12 35.92 9.46 8.09
N PRO A 13 36.75 9.12 7.08
CA PRO A 13 37.07 10.04 6.00
C PRO A 13 36.02 10.01 4.87
N CYS A 14 35.57 11.20 4.52
CA CYS A 14 34.69 11.50 3.39
C CYS A 14 35.46 11.29 2.06
N ARG A 15 34.96 10.43 1.17
CA ARG A 15 35.59 10.18 -0.15
C ARG A 15 35.21 11.29 -1.14
N ARG A 16 36.22 12.08 -1.50
CA ARG A 16 36.20 13.15 -2.51
C ARG A 16 36.38 12.53 -3.91
N TRP A 17 35.48 12.85 -4.85
CA TRP A 17 35.63 12.54 -6.27
C TRP A 17 36.70 13.44 -6.91
N PRO A 18 37.63 12.92 -7.73
CA PRO A 18 38.55 13.76 -8.48
C PRO A 18 37.98 14.09 -9.87
N SER A 19 37.68 15.37 -10.08
CA SER A 19 37.61 15.99 -11.41
C SER A 19 39.03 16.24 -11.91
N ARG A 20 39.36 15.80 -13.13
CA ARG A 20 40.43 16.41 -13.93
C ARG A 20 40.21 16.15 -15.42
N ALA A 21 40.05 17.26 -16.13
CA ALA A 21 40.16 17.39 -17.56
C ALA A 21 41.61 17.14 -18.02
N ILE A 22 41.77 16.57 -19.22
CA ILE A 22 43.00 16.69 -20.01
C ILE A 22 42.56 16.98 -21.45
N ALA A 23 43.02 18.12 -21.96
CA ALA A 23 42.89 18.54 -23.35
C ALA A 23 44.09 18.07 -24.18
N ALA A 24 43.78 17.76 -25.44
CA ALA A 24 44.59 17.89 -26.65
C ALA A 24 45.94 17.14 -26.78
N SER A 25 45.98 16.24 -27.77
CA SER A 25 46.88 16.46 -28.91
C SER A 25 46.31 15.83 -30.17
N CYS A 26 46.08 16.66 -31.19
CA CYS A 26 45.74 16.25 -32.54
C CYS A 26 47.00 15.72 -33.24
N ARG A 27 46.89 14.54 -33.85
CA ARG A 27 47.75 14.15 -34.98
C ARG A 27 46.92 13.27 -35.93
N ALA A 28 46.59 13.84 -37.08
CA ALA A 28 45.89 13.17 -38.16
C ALA A 28 46.89 12.33 -38.97
N GLY A 29 46.53 11.07 -39.23
CA GLY A 29 47.16 10.20 -40.22
C GLY A 29 46.07 9.43 -40.97
N PRO A 30 46.18 9.24 -42.30
CA PRO A 30 45.08 8.73 -43.10
C PRO A 30 45.05 7.19 -43.03
N SER A 31 44.08 6.60 -42.33
CA SER A 31 43.79 5.18 -42.48
C SER A 31 42.50 5.01 -43.29
N LYS A 32 42.66 4.45 -44.49
CA LYS A 32 41.55 4.00 -45.33
C LYS A 32 40.90 2.80 -44.62
N SER A 33 39.75 3.01 -43.98
CA SER A 33 38.90 1.93 -43.52
C SER A 33 37.73 1.79 -44.48
N SER A 34 37.66 0.66 -45.17
CA SER A 34 36.54 0.26 -46.01
C SER A 34 35.25 0.26 -45.20
N PRO A 35 34.09 0.61 -45.79
CA PRO A 35 32.83 0.53 -45.07
C PRO A 35 32.51 -0.95 -44.80
N VAL A 36 32.53 -1.35 -43.52
CA VAL A 36 31.98 -2.63 -43.10
C VAL A 36 30.49 -2.61 -43.45
N ALA A 37 30.10 -3.43 -44.43
CA ALA A 37 28.71 -3.62 -44.79
C ALA A 37 27.94 -4.11 -43.56
N ARG A 38 26.85 -3.42 -43.21
CA ARG A 38 25.93 -3.88 -42.16
C ARG A 38 25.33 -5.21 -42.62
N PRO A 39 25.34 -6.27 -41.78
CA PRO A 39 24.64 -7.49 -42.12
C PRO A 39 23.16 -7.19 -42.35
N SER A 40 22.62 -7.68 -43.46
CA SER A 40 21.21 -7.57 -43.81
C SER A 40 20.37 -8.31 -42.76
N PRO A 41 19.22 -7.76 -42.33
CA PRO A 41 18.37 -8.41 -41.34
C PRO A 41 17.86 -9.73 -41.92
N THR A 42 18.19 -10.84 -41.28
CA THR A 42 17.65 -12.16 -41.58
C THR A 42 16.14 -12.13 -41.38
N ARG A 43 15.39 -12.66 -42.37
CA ARG A 43 13.94 -12.87 -42.30
C ARG A 43 13.65 -13.83 -41.14
N GLY A 44 13.36 -13.29 -39.97
CA GLY A 44 13.13 -14.06 -38.75
C GLY A 44 12.71 -13.23 -37.53
N ASP A 45 13.06 -11.94 -37.48
CA ASP A 45 12.64 -11.06 -36.38
C ASP A 45 11.27 -10.45 -36.65
N ALA A 46 10.22 -11.24 -36.49
CA ALA A 46 8.89 -10.69 -36.27
C ALA A 46 8.94 -9.87 -34.97
N ALA A 47 9.03 -8.54 -35.11
CA ALA A 47 9.06 -7.62 -33.99
C ALA A 47 7.83 -7.86 -33.09
N VAL A 48 8.04 -8.47 -31.92
CA VAL A 48 7.02 -8.53 -30.87
C VAL A 48 6.67 -7.09 -30.55
N ALA A 49 5.49 -6.64 -30.94
CA ALA A 49 5.00 -5.31 -30.66
C ALA A 49 5.01 -5.09 -29.15
N ARG A 50 5.98 -4.32 -28.66
CA ARG A 50 6.08 -3.97 -27.23
C ARG A 50 4.86 -3.11 -26.89
N LYS A 51 3.92 -3.67 -26.12
CA LYS A 51 2.83 -2.88 -25.54
C LYS A 51 3.44 -1.82 -24.62
N SER A 52 3.27 -0.56 -25.01
CA SER A 52 3.67 0.58 -24.17
C SER A 52 2.70 0.71 -23.00
N ILE A 53 3.23 0.98 -21.81
CA ILE A 53 2.43 1.35 -20.64
C ILE A 53 1.75 2.71 -20.86
N VAL A 54 2.38 3.60 -21.64
CA VAL A 54 1.84 4.92 -21.99
C VAL A 54 1.06 4.82 -23.30
N THR A 55 -0.26 4.89 -23.22
CA THR A 55 -1.18 4.84 -24.37
C THR A 55 -1.63 6.23 -24.85
N LYS A 56 -1.50 7.27 -24.01
CA LYS A 56 -1.98 8.66 -24.24
C LYS A 56 -3.49 8.81 -24.44
N THR A 57 -4.25 7.72 -24.38
CA THR A 57 -5.71 7.72 -24.59
C THR A 57 -6.49 8.43 -23.48
N GLY A 58 -5.84 8.82 -22.38
CA GLY A 58 -6.45 9.54 -21.27
C GLY A 58 -5.99 10.99 -21.12
N ASP A 59 -5.19 11.51 -22.05
CA ASP A 59 -4.59 12.85 -21.94
C ASP A 59 -5.65 13.97 -21.97
N GLY A 60 -6.81 13.71 -22.59
CA GLY A 60 -7.96 14.61 -22.60
C GLY A 60 -8.73 14.71 -21.27
N GLY A 61 -8.29 14.02 -20.21
CA GLY A 61 -8.93 14.10 -18.88
C GLY A 61 -9.92 12.97 -18.57
N ASP A 62 -10.21 12.09 -19.52
CA ASP A 62 -11.10 10.94 -19.34
C ASP A 62 -10.33 9.62 -19.19
N THR A 63 -10.99 8.62 -18.62
CA THR A 63 -10.52 7.24 -18.47
C THR A 63 -11.63 6.25 -18.80
N GLY A 64 -11.28 5.03 -19.20
CA GLY A 64 -12.25 3.95 -19.44
C GLY A 64 -12.55 3.17 -18.16
N LEU A 65 -13.82 2.82 -17.95
CA LEU A 65 -14.22 1.83 -16.95
C LEU A 65 -14.11 0.40 -17.50
N LEU A 66 -13.95 -0.57 -16.61
CA LEU A 66 -14.00 -1.98 -16.98
C LEU A 66 -15.41 -2.34 -17.42
N TYR A 67 -15.52 -2.95 -18.61
CA TYR A 67 -16.79 -3.26 -19.29
C TYR A 67 -17.74 -2.08 -19.50
N GLY A 68 -17.29 -0.84 -19.30
CA GLY A 68 -18.12 0.36 -19.31
C GLY A 68 -17.71 1.39 -20.35
N GLY A 69 -18.30 2.58 -20.21
CA GLY A 69 -17.96 3.75 -21.00
C GLY A 69 -16.69 4.47 -20.51
N ARG A 70 -16.47 5.65 -21.09
CA ARG A 70 -15.46 6.60 -20.60
C ARG A 70 -16.08 7.54 -19.57
N VAL A 71 -15.35 7.78 -18.50
CA VAL A 71 -15.72 8.71 -17.43
C VAL A 71 -14.60 9.72 -17.21
N SER A 72 -14.94 10.87 -16.61
CA SER A 72 -13.92 11.84 -16.23
C SER A 72 -12.97 11.22 -15.20
N LYS A 73 -11.69 11.61 -15.22
CA LYS A 73 -10.72 11.21 -14.19
C LYS A 73 -11.08 11.72 -12.79
N THR A 74 -11.90 12.76 -12.70
CA THR A 74 -12.41 13.30 -11.42
C THR A 74 -13.71 12.64 -10.97
N ASP A 75 -14.22 11.65 -11.71
CA ASP A 75 -15.41 10.90 -11.33
C ASP A 75 -15.20 10.25 -9.94
N PRO A 76 -16.19 10.32 -9.02
CA PRO A 76 -16.08 9.71 -7.70
C PRO A 76 -15.69 8.23 -7.72
N ARG A 77 -16.08 7.49 -8.75
CA ARG A 77 -15.72 6.09 -8.95
C ARG A 77 -14.23 5.94 -9.22
N THR A 78 -13.69 6.80 -10.09
CA THR A 78 -12.26 6.87 -10.41
C THR A 78 -11.43 7.16 -9.16
N GLU A 79 -11.87 8.11 -8.35
CA GLU A 79 -11.22 8.45 -7.08
C GLU A 79 -11.26 7.28 -6.07
N ALA A 80 -12.34 6.49 -6.05
CA ALA A 80 -12.48 5.38 -5.13
C ALA A 80 -11.52 4.23 -5.44
N TYR A 81 -11.52 3.70 -6.68
CA TYR A 81 -10.59 2.62 -7.02
C TYR A 81 -9.13 3.11 -7.07
N GLY A 82 -8.89 4.39 -7.42
CA GLY A 82 -7.57 5.00 -7.32
C GLY A 82 -7.06 5.07 -5.88
N SER A 83 -7.94 5.41 -4.92
CA SER A 83 -7.59 5.38 -3.49
C SER A 83 -7.30 3.96 -2.98
N VAL A 84 -7.97 2.94 -3.54
CA VAL A 84 -7.69 1.53 -3.23
C VAL A 84 -6.32 1.13 -3.78
N ASP A 85 -5.98 1.52 -5.01
CA ASP A 85 -4.65 1.27 -5.59
C ASP A 85 -3.52 1.92 -4.77
N GLU A 86 -3.77 3.12 -4.23
CA GLU A 86 -2.85 3.77 -3.30
C GLU A 86 -2.69 2.96 -1.99
N ALA A 87 -3.78 2.38 -1.47
CA ALA A 87 -3.73 1.53 -0.29
C ALA A 87 -2.94 0.23 -0.55
N ILE A 88 -3.15 -0.39 -1.71
CA ILE A 88 -2.39 -1.57 -2.16
C ILE A 88 -0.90 -1.23 -2.23
N SER A 89 -0.56 -0.08 -2.79
CA SER A 89 0.82 0.39 -2.92
C SER A 89 1.46 0.64 -1.55
N ALA A 90 0.75 1.30 -0.62
CA ALA A 90 1.22 1.53 0.75
C ALA A 90 1.45 0.22 1.51
N LEU A 91 0.55 -0.77 1.37
CA LEU A 91 0.74 -2.12 1.91
C LEU A 91 1.97 -2.81 1.29
N GLY A 92 2.21 -2.61 0.00
CA GLY A 92 3.40 -3.11 -0.69
C GLY A 92 4.70 -2.54 -0.11
N SER A 93 4.74 -1.24 0.16
CA SER A 93 5.87 -0.59 0.84
C SER A 93 6.09 -1.16 2.25
N ALA A 94 5.02 -1.36 3.02
CA ALA A 94 5.12 -1.98 4.34
C ALA A 94 5.61 -3.43 4.27
N ARG A 95 5.06 -4.22 3.34
CA ARG A 95 5.43 -5.62 3.11
C ARG A 95 6.92 -5.78 2.81
N ALA A 96 7.51 -4.88 2.04
CA ALA A 96 8.93 -4.89 1.70
C ALA A 96 9.85 -4.77 2.93
N LEU A 97 9.36 -4.22 4.05
CA LEU A 97 10.12 -4.05 5.30
C LEU A 97 9.96 -5.23 6.27
N ILE A 98 9.03 -6.17 5.99
CA ILE A 98 8.69 -7.27 6.88
C ILE A 98 9.50 -8.51 6.51
N LYS A 99 10.29 -9.01 7.49
CA LYS A 99 11.11 -10.22 7.33
C LYS A 99 10.34 -11.51 7.59
N ASP A 100 9.26 -11.43 8.37
CA ASP A 100 8.44 -12.58 8.73
C ASP A 100 7.62 -13.06 7.53
N ARG A 101 7.85 -14.30 7.09
CA ARG A 101 7.21 -14.87 5.89
C ARG A 101 5.70 -15.02 6.05
N GLY A 102 5.22 -15.31 7.26
CA GLY A 102 3.78 -15.43 7.53
C GLY A 102 3.06 -14.10 7.31
N ARG A 103 3.49 -13.04 7.99
CA ARG A 103 2.96 -11.67 7.83
C ARG A 103 3.11 -11.16 6.40
N HIS A 104 4.23 -11.47 5.75
CA HIS A 104 4.43 -11.11 4.35
C HIS A 104 3.38 -11.75 3.42
N ALA A 105 3.08 -13.05 3.62
CA ALA A 105 2.07 -13.76 2.85
C ALA A 105 0.65 -13.22 3.10
N VAL A 106 0.32 -12.93 4.36
CA VAL A 106 -0.97 -12.29 4.73
C VAL A 106 -1.15 -10.96 4.02
N ILE A 107 -0.15 -10.07 4.06
CA ILE A 107 -0.25 -8.77 3.40
C ILE A 107 -0.36 -8.92 1.89
N LEU A 108 0.39 -9.85 1.28
CA LEU A 108 0.30 -10.10 -0.16
C LEU A 108 -1.10 -10.59 -0.56
N ARG A 109 -1.71 -11.49 0.24
CA ARG A 109 -3.09 -11.92 0.03
C ARG A 109 -4.05 -10.73 0.09
N ILE A 110 -3.95 -9.90 1.12
CA ILE A 110 -4.79 -8.69 1.27
C ILE A 110 -4.62 -7.75 0.07
N GLN A 111 -3.39 -7.56 -0.43
CA GLN A 111 -3.15 -6.78 -1.65
C GLN A 111 -3.88 -7.37 -2.86
N SER A 112 -3.84 -8.70 -3.04
CA SER A 112 -4.56 -9.39 -4.12
C SER A 112 -6.09 -9.26 -3.97
N GLU A 113 -6.62 -9.41 -2.76
CA GLU A 113 -8.05 -9.24 -2.47
C GLU A 113 -8.50 -7.78 -2.72
N LEU A 114 -7.67 -6.78 -2.37
CA LEU A 114 -7.93 -5.38 -2.70
C LEU A 114 -7.85 -5.09 -4.20
N PHE A 115 -7.02 -5.82 -4.98
CA PHE A 115 -7.06 -5.72 -6.44
C PHE A 115 -8.41 -6.17 -7.00
N THR A 116 -9.01 -7.23 -6.44
CA THR A 116 -10.38 -7.64 -6.78
C THR A 116 -11.38 -6.55 -6.43
N VAL A 117 -11.28 -5.94 -5.24
CA VAL A 117 -12.12 -4.77 -4.87
C VAL A 117 -11.96 -3.62 -5.87
N GLY A 118 -10.73 -3.30 -6.28
CA GLY A 118 -10.44 -2.26 -7.26
C GLY A 118 -11.05 -2.54 -8.63
N ALA A 119 -10.93 -3.78 -9.12
CA ALA A 119 -11.53 -4.21 -10.39
C ALA A 119 -13.06 -4.08 -10.36
N GLU A 120 -13.66 -4.42 -9.22
CA GLU A 120 -15.09 -4.32 -9.01
C GLU A 120 -15.58 -2.87 -8.99
N LEU A 121 -14.87 -2.00 -8.28
CA LEU A 121 -15.15 -0.55 -8.27
C LEU A 121 -14.96 0.09 -9.64
N ALA A 122 -13.96 -0.35 -10.41
CA ALA A 122 -13.69 0.13 -11.75
C ALA A 122 -14.69 -0.38 -12.81
N THR A 123 -15.55 -1.34 -12.46
CA THR A 123 -16.56 -1.88 -13.36
C THR A 123 -17.81 -1.01 -13.37
N ASP A 124 -18.40 -0.83 -14.55
CA ASP A 124 -19.72 -0.21 -14.68
C ASP A 124 -20.78 -1.07 -13.97
N ALA A 125 -21.57 -0.46 -13.08
CA ALA A 125 -22.62 -1.13 -12.32
C ALA A 125 -23.65 -1.85 -13.21
N ALA A 126 -23.93 -1.34 -14.41
CA ALA A 126 -24.83 -1.98 -15.36
C ALA A 126 -24.25 -3.28 -15.97
N GLN A 127 -22.93 -3.46 -15.91
CA GLN A 127 -22.20 -4.57 -16.53
C GLN A 127 -21.57 -5.51 -15.49
N TYR A 128 -21.99 -5.38 -14.22
CA TYR A 128 -21.51 -6.19 -13.11
C TYR A 128 -21.65 -7.70 -13.35
N ASP A 129 -22.73 -8.14 -13.99
CA ASP A 129 -22.99 -9.56 -14.25
C ASP A 129 -21.93 -10.14 -15.21
N LYS A 130 -21.38 -9.32 -16.12
CA LYS A 130 -20.26 -9.72 -16.98
C LYS A 130 -18.96 -9.85 -16.20
N LEU A 131 -18.73 -9.00 -15.20
CA LEU A 131 -17.57 -9.11 -14.32
C LEU A 131 -17.61 -10.45 -13.57
N GLN A 132 -18.76 -10.81 -12.98
CA GLN A 132 -18.93 -12.08 -12.26
C GLN A 132 -18.64 -13.32 -13.10
N GLN A 133 -18.89 -13.26 -14.41
CA GLN A 133 -18.64 -14.37 -15.33
C GLN A 133 -17.15 -14.56 -15.67
N HIS A 134 -16.35 -13.50 -15.63
CA HIS A 134 -14.98 -13.51 -16.13
C HIS A 134 -13.92 -13.34 -15.04
N PHE A 135 -14.30 -12.79 -13.89
CA PHE A 135 -13.39 -12.44 -12.81
C PHE A 135 -13.95 -12.85 -11.45
N MET A 136 -13.04 -13.05 -10.50
CA MET A 136 -13.43 -13.15 -9.10
C MET A 136 -14.06 -11.84 -8.64
N VAL A 137 -15.08 -11.94 -7.80
CA VAL A 137 -15.73 -10.80 -7.15
C VAL A 137 -15.51 -10.84 -5.65
N VAL A 138 -15.72 -9.71 -4.98
CA VAL A 138 -15.63 -9.63 -3.53
C VAL A 138 -16.71 -10.49 -2.90
N THR A 139 -16.32 -11.34 -1.96
CA THR A 139 -17.21 -12.24 -1.23
C THR A 139 -17.14 -11.98 0.28
N ALA A 140 -18.14 -12.43 1.04
CA ALA A 140 -18.12 -12.37 2.49
C ALA A 140 -16.92 -13.11 3.11
N ASP A 141 -16.32 -14.06 2.38
CA ASP A 141 -15.14 -14.79 2.83
C ASP A 141 -13.90 -13.90 3.01
N PHE A 142 -13.78 -12.84 2.21
CA PHE A 142 -12.66 -11.90 2.32
C PHE A 142 -12.68 -11.21 3.69
N THR A 143 -13.87 -10.78 4.13
CA THR A 143 -14.05 -10.14 5.43
C THR A 143 -13.86 -11.14 6.58
N ARG A 144 -14.46 -12.33 6.50
CA ARG A 144 -14.35 -13.36 7.54
C ARG A 144 -12.90 -13.71 7.86
N ARG A 145 -12.06 -13.92 6.83
CA ARG A 145 -10.63 -14.22 7.03
C ARG A 145 -9.89 -13.12 7.77
N ILE A 146 -10.18 -11.85 7.46
CA ILE A 146 -9.56 -10.71 8.14
C ILE A 146 -10.04 -10.64 9.60
N GLU A 147 -11.32 -10.89 9.86
CA GLU A 147 -11.88 -10.94 11.21
C GLU A 147 -11.20 -12.03 12.05
N ASP A 148 -11.04 -13.24 11.49
CA ASP A 148 -10.35 -14.35 12.16
C ASP A 148 -8.88 -13.99 12.49
N GLU A 149 -8.17 -13.37 11.54
CA GLU A 149 -6.79 -12.93 11.76
C GLU A 149 -6.67 -11.82 12.81
N ILE A 150 -7.62 -10.90 12.87
CA ILE A 150 -7.68 -9.87 13.91
C ILE A 150 -7.80 -10.54 15.28
N VAL A 151 -8.73 -11.49 15.42
CA VAL A 151 -8.91 -12.24 16.68
C VAL A 151 -7.62 -12.96 17.08
N GLU A 152 -6.96 -13.65 16.16
CA GLU A 152 -5.67 -14.31 16.43
C GLU A 152 -4.55 -13.34 16.84
N LEU A 153 -4.50 -12.15 16.24
CA LEU A 153 -3.49 -11.14 16.56
C LEU A 153 -3.75 -10.48 17.92
N GLU A 154 -5.01 -10.19 18.23
CA GLU A 154 -5.43 -9.61 19.51
C GLU A 154 -5.12 -10.55 20.68
N GLN A 155 -5.24 -11.86 20.50
CA GLN A 155 -4.86 -12.84 21.53
C GLN A 155 -3.36 -12.82 21.89
N ARG A 156 -2.50 -12.27 21.02
CA ARG A 156 -1.04 -12.24 21.22
C ARG A 156 -0.55 -10.95 21.88
N ILE A 157 -1.43 -9.97 22.09
CA ILE A 157 -1.06 -8.65 22.64
C ILE A 157 -2.05 -8.23 23.72
N THR A 158 -1.58 -7.45 24.69
CA THR A 158 -2.48 -6.73 25.59
C THR A 158 -2.72 -5.34 24.99
N LEU A 159 -3.96 -5.08 24.58
CA LEU A 159 -4.32 -3.78 24.03
C LEU A 159 -4.25 -2.70 25.12
N PRO A 160 -3.60 -1.55 24.87
CA PRO A 160 -3.54 -0.46 25.84
C PRO A 160 -4.87 0.29 25.91
N ASP A 161 -5.22 0.80 27.10
CA ASP A 161 -6.38 1.67 27.31
C ASP A 161 -6.19 3.12 26.80
N ALA A 162 -5.12 3.36 26.04
CA ALA A 162 -4.74 4.68 25.53
C ALA A 162 -4.41 4.63 24.04
N PHE A 163 -4.46 5.78 23.38
CA PHE A 163 -4.07 5.89 21.98
C PHE A 163 -2.58 5.58 21.78
N VAL A 164 -2.30 4.80 20.75
CA VAL A 164 -0.93 4.45 20.35
C VAL A 164 -0.43 5.48 19.34
N ILE A 165 0.78 5.99 19.57
CA ILE A 165 1.47 6.86 18.62
C ILE A 165 2.06 5.99 17.50
N PRO A 166 1.74 6.25 16.23
CA PRO A 166 2.21 5.44 15.11
C PRO A 166 3.73 5.55 14.93
N GLY A 167 4.36 4.46 14.47
CA GLY A 167 5.76 4.49 14.05
C GLY A 167 6.80 3.83 14.97
N GLY A 168 6.41 2.85 15.80
CA GLY A 168 7.35 2.17 16.69
C GLY A 168 8.52 1.45 16.00
N THR A 169 8.33 0.94 14.78
CA THR A 169 9.39 0.38 13.92
C THR A 169 9.18 0.85 12.48
N PRO A 170 10.18 0.77 11.58
CA PRO A 170 9.98 1.14 10.17
C PRO A 170 8.82 0.41 9.50
N ALA A 171 8.70 -0.91 9.75
CA ALA A 171 7.59 -1.71 9.23
C ALA A 171 6.24 -1.29 9.85
N ALA A 172 6.20 -1.05 11.16
CA ALA A 172 4.98 -0.58 11.84
C ALA A 172 4.56 0.82 11.35
N ALA A 173 5.51 1.74 11.18
CA ALA A 173 5.27 3.07 10.62
C ALA A 173 4.65 3.00 9.22
N ALA A 174 5.17 2.12 8.37
CA ALA A 174 4.63 1.91 7.02
C ALA A 174 3.22 1.30 7.06
N LEU A 175 2.95 0.36 7.99
CA LEU A 175 1.61 -0.17 8.21
C LEU A 175 0.64 0.89 8.75
N ASP A 176 1.11 1.79 9.61
CA ASP A 176 0.30 2.92 10.10
C ASP A 176 -0.07 3.89 8.98
N VAL A 177 0.86 4.17 8.06
CA VAL A 177 0.56 4.92 6.84
C VAL A 177 -0.49 4.18 6.01
N ALA A 178 -0.27 2.89 5.73
CA ALA A 178 -1.22 2.08 4.97
C ALA A 178 -2.62 2.11 5.61
N ARG A 179 -2.73 1.97 6.93
CA ARG A 179 -3.99 2.09 7.69
C ARG A 179 -4.70 3.42 7.42
N THR A 180 -3.99 4.54 7.38
CA THR A 180 -4.61 5.84 7.07
C THR A 180 -5.08 5.95 5.63
N VAL A 181 -4.34 5.36 4.68
CA VAL A 181 -4.69 5.33 3.25
C VAL A 181 -5.92 4.45 3.04
N THR A 182 -5.97 3.27 3.66
CA THR A 182 -7.15 2.39 3.64
C THR A 182 -8.39 3.11 4.17
N ARG A 183 -8.27 3.86 5.27
CA ARG A 183 -9.39 4.69 5.78
C ARG A 183 -9.79 5.81 4.83
N ARG A 184 -8.87 6.35 4.03
CA ARG A 184 -9.19 7.32 2.97
C ARG A 184 -9.99 6.64 1.85
N ALA A 185 -9.55 5.47 1.39
CA ALA A 185 -10.26 4.68 0.40
C ALA A 185 -11.68 4.32 0.87
N GLU A 186 -11.82 3.88 2.14
CA GLU A 186 -13.11 3.60 2.78
C GLU A 186 -14.09 4.78 2.64
N ARG A 187 -13.66 6.01 2.96
CA ARG A 187 -14.53 7.19 2.84
C ARG A 187 -15.00 7.46 1.41
N ARG A 188 -14.16 7.16 0.40
CA ARG A 188 -14.55 7.31 -1.02
C ARG A 188 -15.56 6.25 -1.42
N ILE A 189 -15.34 5.01 -1.01
CA ILE A 189 -16.24 3.88 -1.27
C ILE A 189 -17.60 4.11 -0.60
N VAL A 190 -17.62 4.56 0.65
CA VAL A 190 -18.86 4.93 1.37
C VAL A 190 -19.61 6.02 0.62
N GLY A 191 -18.92 7.00 0.05
CA GLY A 191 -19.54 8.01 -0.81
C GLY A 191 -20.26 7.41 -2.01
N LEU A 192 -19.65 6.44 -2.69
CA LEU A 192 -20.29 5.70 -3.79
C LEU A 192 -21.48 4.86 -3.34
N GLN A 193 -21.36 4.23 -2.17
CA GLN A 193 -22.45 3.45 -1.57
C GLN A 193 -23.67 4.33 -1.31
N GLN A 194 -23.46 5.50 -0.70
CA GLN A 194 -24.51 6.47 -0.41
C GLN A 194 -25.16 7.02 -1.69
N ALA A 195 -24.40 7.11 -2.78
CA ALA A 195 -24.91 7.48 -4.10
C ALA A 195 -25.64 6.33 -4.83
N GLY A 196 -25.74 5.13 -4.24
CA GLY A 196 -26.40 3.98 -4.85
C GLY A 196 -25.64 3.37 -6.04
N GLN A 197 -24.33 3.61 -6.12
CA GLN A 197 -23.51 3.23 -7.27
C GLN A 197 -22.77 1.89 -7.11
N LEU A 198 -22.97 1.19 -5.99
CA LEU A 198 -22.38 -0.13 -5.73
C LEU A 198 -23.45 -1.22 -5.85
N LYS A 199 -23.22 -2.22 -6.70
CA LYS A 199 -24.10 -3.38 -6.84
C LYS A 199 -23.85 -4.44 -5.77
N ASN A 200 -22.59 -4.72 -5.49
CA ASN A 200 -22.20 -5.64 -4.42
C ASN A 200 -22.23 -4.89 -3.09
N LEU A 201 -23.44 -4.77 -2.56
CA LEU A 201 -23.59 -4.72 -1.12
C LEU A 201 -23.37 -6.17 -0.71
N ALA A 202 -22.33 -6.49 0.04
CA ALA A 202 -22.20 -7.82 0.62
C ALA A 202 -23.49 -8.10 1.40
N ARG A 203 -24.45 -8.74 0.76
CA ARG A 203 -25.73 -9.11 1.37
C ARG A 203 -25.41 -10.36 2.15
N ASP A 204 -25.33 -10.20 3.47
CA ASP A 204 -25.58 -11.27 4.42
C ASP A 204 -26.91 -11.96 4.06
N GLU A 205 -27.02 -13.25 4.38
CA GLU A 205 -28.10 -14.16 3.96
C GLU A 205 -29.52 -13.69 4.38
N GLU A 206 -29.61 -12.61 5.16
CA GLU A 206 -30.82 -12.00 5.71
C GLU A 206 -31.20 -10.66 5.05
N GLY A 207 -30.48 -10.19 4.02
CA GLY A 207 -30.86 -8.99 3.26
C GLY A 207 -30.67 -7.66 3.99
N MET A 208 -29.91 -7.63 5.08
CA MET A 208 -29.50 -6.38 5.73
C MET A 208 -28.32 -5.78 4.95
N ALA A 209 -28.29 -4.46 4.78
CA ALA A 209 -27.12 -3.79 4.25
C ALA A 209 -25.94 -4.00 5.20
N VAL A 210 -24.79 -4.46 4.69
CA VAL A 210 -23.51 -4.45 5.41
C VAL A 210 -23.36 -3.10 6.10
N LYS A 211 -23.49 -3.10 7.43
CA LYS A 211 -23.17 -1.94 8.25
C LYS A 211 -21.73 -1.55 7.93
N PRO A 212 -21.45 -0.26 7.66
CA PRO A 212 -20.07 0.19 7.48
C PRO A 212 -19.22 -0.32 8.64
N LEU A 213 -18.00 -0.77 8.36
CA LEU A 213 -16.98 -1.23 9.33
C LEU A 213 -16.60 -0.15 10.37
N THR A 214 -17.33 0.96 10.43
CA THR A 214 -17.25 1.96 11.49
C THR A 214 -17.78 1.39 12.79
N GLY A 215 -16.91 0.65 13.47
CA GLY A 215 -16.92 0.46 14.92
C GLY A 215 -18.14 -0.24 15.48
N ARG A 216 -18.09 -1.58 15.55
CA ARG A 216 -18.58 -2.22 16.78
C ARG A 216 -17.71 -1.67 17.90
N ARG A 217 -18.21 -0.68 18.65
CA ARG A 217 -17.79 -0.54 20.04
C ARG A 217 -18.14 -1.88 20.67
N ALA A 218 -17.12 -2.72 20.89
CA ALA A 218 -17.24 -3.77 21.87
C ALA A 218 -17.80 -3.10 23.13
N ASP A 219 -18.90 -3.63 23.65
CA ASP A 219 -19.44 -3.21 24.93
C ASP A 219 -18.29 -3.26 25.93
N ARG A 220 -17.77 -2.09 26.28
CA ARG A 220 -16.79 -1.98 27.35
C ARG A 220 -17.58 -2.28 28.61
N THR A 221 -17.42 -3.49 29.13
CA THR A 221 -17.68 -3.77 30.54
C THR A 221 -17.09 -2.61 31.34
N PRO A 222 -17.87 -1.92 32.18
CA PRO A 222 -17.39 -0.74 32.88
C PRO A 222 -16.13 -1.12 33.67
N ALA A 223 -15.04 -0.41 33.39
CA ALA A 223 -13.79 -0.56 34.10
C ALA A 223 -14.06 -0.50 35.61
N ALA A 224 -13.64 -1.53 36.34
CA ALA A 224 -13.72 -1.53 37.80
C ALA A 224 -13.06 -0.25 38.33
N PRO A 225 -13.69 0.46 39.29
CA PRO A 225 -13.18 1.74 39.76
C PRO A 225 -11.76 1.56 40.30
N ALA A 226 -10.85 2.40 39.82
CA ALA A 226 -9.47 2.45 40.25
C ALA A 226 -9.42 2.48 41.78
N ARG A 227 -8.83 1.44 42.39
CA ARG A 227 -8.54 1.44 43.82
C ARG A 227 -7.58 2.58 44.09
N THR A 228 -8.09 3.69 44.61
CA THR A 228 -7.28 4.79 45.10
C THR A 228 -6.38 4.26 46.22
N ARG A 229 -5.07 4.25 45.99
CA ARG A 229 -4.10 4.03 47.07
C ARG A 229 -4.35 5.11 48.13
N PRO A 230 -4.59 4.76 49.41
CA PRO A 230 -4.73 5.76 50.45
C PRO A 230 -3.41 6.55 50.56
N ALA A 231 -3.54 7.88 50.68
CA ALA A 231 -2.41 8.79 50.83
C ALA A 231 -1.53 8.39 52.03
N PRO A 232 -0.19 8.54 51.94
CA PRO A 232 0.69 8.23 53.05
C PRO A 232 0.38 9.14 54.24
N ARG A 233 0.03 8.54 55.39
CA ARG A 233 -0.18 9.26 56.65
C ARG A 233 1.09 10.03 57.01
N ARG A 234 1.00 11.37 57.05
CA ARG A 234 2.08 12.22 57.59
C ARG A 234 2.27 11.86 59.07
N ARG A 235 3.47 11.43 59.45
CA ARG A 235 3.85 11.28 60.86
C ARG A 235 3.87 12.67 61.52
N PRO A 236 3.38 12.83 62.75
CA PRO A 236 3.56 14.07 63.49
C PRO A 236 5.05 14.25 63.80
N ARG A 237 5.54 15.47 63.62
CA ARG A 237 6.86 15.88 64.10
C ARG A 237 6.76 16.04 65.62
N GLY A 238 7.37 15.12 66.35
CA GLY A 238 7.77 15.28 67.74
C GLY A 238 9.29 15.37 67.79
#